data_AF-A0A8A4TER5-F1
#
_entry.id   AF-A0A8A4TER5-F1
#
_cell.length_a   1.000
_cell.length_b   1.000
_cell.length_c   1.000
_cell.angle_alpha   90.00
_cell.angle_beta   90.00
_cell.angle_gamma   90.00
#
_symmetry.space_group_name_H-M   'P 1'
#
loop_
_entity.id
_entity.type
_entity.pdbx_description
1 polymer ?
#
loop_
_entity_poly.entity_id
_entity_poly.type
_entity_poly.pdbx_seq_one_letter_code
_entity_poly.pdbx_strand_id
1 'polypeptide(L)'
;MEQRDQKDPGHRDRENKLGTGNHPDPRALLGKIELFTNEVGKTFEGILESLERLQDDIKQLDQLKQVAVVAEQMLSGQMSSHVDLEAKGEVGRLVNAINQTLDNLQQLDKTVHQETGKVPELASHLDQITKETESATQQVLEKLDEMIEGSELQTNSLQTLKQLAAQRLEMDKEAKHGVDQFLEHLGSGEDREAVLQEALDFVALMGEQSRKHLSKSEEVMAAIEDANIQAENLMNYSFDIMNLLQFQDITRQKVSKVIGLLKEMQAGLYRLLGIFNIETETDDELVLTEEHKATQDRIFERDALSSDVEVVNVDQIIKDFQKSG
;
A
#
# COMPACT_ATOMS: atom_id res chain seq x y z
N MET A 1 0.17 -107.59 61.68
CA MET A 1 -0.62 -108.74 61.19
C MET A 1 -0.57 -108.62 59.67
N GLU A 2 0.03 -109.47 58.84
CA GLU A 2 0.54 -110.85 58.90
C GLU A 2 1.72 -110.91 57.91
N GLN A 3 2.92 -111.26 58.38
CA GLN A 3 3.71 -112.43 57.93
C GLN A 3 2.98 -113.45 57.03
N ARG A 4 3.64 -113.81 55.91
CA ARG A 4 4.16 -115.17 55.58
C ARG A 4 4.49 -115.23 54.08
N ASP A 5 5.75 -115.45 53.70
CA ASP A 5 6.40 -116.77 53.50
C ASP A 5 5.83 -117.49 52.25
N GLN A 6 6.57 -118.09 51.31
CA GLN A 6 7.95 -118.56 51.26
C GLN A 6 8.11 -119.37 49.95
N LYS A 7 9.32 -119.38 49.37
CA LYS A 7 10.07 -120.56 48.88
C LYS A 7 10.94 -120.30 47.64
N ASP A 8 12.23 -120.16 47.92
CA ASP A 8 13.34 -120.80 47.19
C ASP A 8 13.43 -122.29 47.66
N PRO A 9 14.26 -123.25 47.14
CA PRO A 9 15.45 -123.11 46.27
C PRO A 9 15.70 -124.24 45.24
N GLY A 10 16.76 -124.13 44.43
CA GLY A 10 17.28 -125.25 43.62
C GLY A 10 18.53 -124.95 42.79
N HIS A 11 19.67 -125.50 43.21
CA HIS A 11 21.03 -125.25 42.74
C HIS A 11 21.42 -125.81 41.36
N ARG A 12 22.30 -125.03 40.68
CA ARG A 12 23.47 -125.38 39.83
C ARG A 12 23.26 -126.25 38.58
N ASP A 13 23.58 -125.66 37.44
CA ASP A 13 24.63 -126.17 36.56
C ASP A 13 25.36 -125.01 35.86
N ARG A 14 26.68 -125.09 35.83
CA ARG A 14 27.56 -124.13 35.15
C ARG A 14 27.77 -124.62 33.72
N GLU A 15 27.30 -123.87 32.73
CA GLU A 15 27.93 -123.87 31.41
C GLU A 15 28.03 -122.45 30.85
N ASN A 16 29.23 -122.15 30.39
CA ASN A 16 29.71 -120.86 29.91
C ASN A 16 29.38 -120.71 28.41
N LYS A 17 28.56 -119.73 28.00
CA LYS A 17 28.53 -119.20 26.62
C LYS A 17 28.22 -117.70 26.59
N LEU A 18 29.12 -116.94 25.96
CA LEU A 18 29.06 -115.50 25.72
C LEU A 18 28.03 -115.11 24.64
N GLY A 19 27.51 -113.86 24.73
CA GLY A 19 26.79 -113.11 23.68
C GLY A 19 25.30 -113.45 23.53
N THR A 20 24.35 -112.53 23.30
CA THR A 20 24.38 -111.25 22.55
C THR A 20 23.36 -110.26 23.12
N GLY A 21 23.73 -108.98 23.15
CA GLY A 21 22.90 -107.86 23.59
C GLY A 21 21.67 -107.62 22.71
N ASN A 22 20.63 -107.08 23.34
CA ASN A 22 19.39 -106.57 22.74
C ASN A 22 19.74 -105.39 21.81
N HIS A 23 20.04 -105.67 20.54
CA HIS A 23 20.35 -104.65 19.54
C HIS A 23 19.05 -104.14 18.89
N PRO A 24 18.73 -102.84 18.97
CA PRO A 24 17.59 -102.26 18.26
C PRO A 24 17.66 -102.51 16.74
N ASP A 25 16.51 -102.82 16.12
CA ASP A 25 16.40 -103.10 14.68
C ASP A 25 16.96 -101.92 13.86
N PRO A 26 18.02 -102.14 13.06
CA PRO A 26 18.66 -101.11 12.26
C PRO A 26 17.70 -100.35 11.33
N ARG A 27 16.64 -101.01 10.82
CA ARG A 27 15.68 -100.37 9.89
C ARG A 27 14.74 -99.40 10.58
N ALA A 28 14.29 -99.72 11.79
CA ALA A 28 13.47 -98.83 12.61
C ALA A 28 14.26 -97.61 13.11
N LEU A 29 15.56 -97.79 13.37
CA LEU A 29 16.48 -96.69 13.66
C LEU A 29 16.69 -95.79 12.45
N LEU A 30 16.91 -96.36 11.27
CA LEU A 30 17.04 -95.61 10.01
C LEU A 30 15.81 -94.75 9.73
N GLY A 31 14.59 -95.29 9.85
CA GLY A 31 13.36 -94.51 9.63
C GLY A 31 13.14 -93.40 10.66
N LYS A 32 13.52 -93.60 11.92
CA LYS A 32 13.50 -92.54 12.95
C LYS A 32 14.53 -91.45 12.68
N ILE A 33 15.72 -91.84 12.21
CA ILE A 33 16.76 -90.90 11.79
C ILE A 33 16.27 -90.09 10.59
N GLU A 34 15.65 -90.74 9.60
CA GLU A 34 15.14 -90.08 8.40
C GLU A 34 14.01 -89.08 8.72
N LEU A 35 13.07 -89.44 9.59
CA LEU A 35 12.03 -88.53 10.10
C LEU A 35 12.63 -87.35 10.88
N PHE A 36 13.58 -87.62 11.77
CA PHE A 36 14.27 -86.58 12.54
C PHE A 36 15.05 -85.63 11.61
N THR A 37 15.77 -86.15 10.61
CA THR A 37 16.50 -85.35 9.63
C THR A 37 15.55 -84.45 8.83
N ASN A 38 14.36 -84.94 8.48
CA ASN A 38 13.36 -84.17 7.74
C ASN A 38 12.72 -83.06 8.61
N GLU A 39 12.46 -83.36 9.89
CA GLU A 39 11.94 -82.37 10.86
C GLU A 39 12.97 -81.28 11.19
N VAL A 40 14.25 -81.67 11.31
CA VAL A 40 15.38 -80.72 11.43
C VAL A 40 15.51 -79.88 10.16
N GLY A 41 15.32 -80.47 8.97
CA GLY A 41 15.32 -79.74 7.70
C GLY A 41 14.24 -78.66 7.65
N LYS A 42 13.00 -79.01 7.98
CA LYS A 42 11.87 -78.06 8.01
C LYS A 42 12.05 -76.95 9.04
N THR A 43 12.57 -77.28 10.23
CA THR A 43 12.84 -76.26 11.25
C THR A 43 13.98 -75.34 10.84
N PHE A 44 15.01 -75.85 10.17
CA PHE A 44 16.09 -75.04 9.62
C PHE A 44 15.61 -74.12 8.49
N GLU A 45 14.77 -74.62 7.56
CA GLU A 45 14.12 -73.79 6.53
C GLU A 45 13.27 -72.68 7.15
N GLY A 46 12.45 -72.99 8.16
CA GLY A 46 11.64 -71.98 8.86
C GLY A 46 12.49 -70.91 9.57
N ILE A 47 13.66 -71.29 10.11
CA ILE A 47 14.61 -70.33 10.69
C ILE A 47 15.26 -69.47 9.61
N LEU A 48 15.63 -70.05 8.46
CA LEU A 48 16.18 -69.31 7.33
C LEU A 48 15.19 -68.26 6.80
N GLU A 49 13.93 -68.63 6.60
CA GLU A 49 12.87 -67.69 6.20
C GLU A 49 12.66 -66.59 7.24
N SER A 50 12.72 -66.93 8.53
CA SER A 50 12.58 -65.95 9.62
C SER A 50 13.77 -65.00 9.69
N LEU A 51 14.99 -65.48 9.43
CA LEU A 51 16.20 -64.67 9.35
C LEU A 51 16.16 -63.72 8.16
N GLU A 52 15.66 -64.17 7.00
CA GLU A 52 15.51 -63.33 5.81
C GLU A 52 14.52 -62.19 6.05
N ARG A 53 13.37 -62.48 6.68
CA ARG A 53 12.41 -61.43 7.09
C ARG A 53 13.00 -60.45 8.09
N LEU A 54 13.73 -60.94 9.09
CA LEU A 54 14.35 -60.09 10.10
C LEU A 54 15.43 -59.20 9.48
N GLN A 55 16.18 -59.70 8.49
CA GLN A 55 17.14 -58.92 7.73
C GLN A 55 16.44 -57.77 6.96
N ASP A 56 15.30 -58.04 6.35
CA ASP A 56 14.49 -57.01 5.67
C ASP A 56 13.92 -55.97 6.66
N ASP A 57 13.42 -56.40 7.82
CA ASP A 57 12.92 -55.51 8.87
C ASP A 57 14.02 -54.58 9.40
N ILE A 58 15.24 -55.10 9.64
CA ILE A 58 16.39 -54.28 10.04
C ILE A 58 16.72 -53.26 8.96
N LYS A 59 16.70 -53.67 7.68
CA LYS A 59 16.96 -52.75 6.56
C LYS A 59 15.93 -51.63 6.53
N GLN A 60 14.64 -51.93 6.70
CA GLN A 60 13.59 -50.91 6.78
C GLN A 60 13.74 -49.99 8.00
N LEU A 61 14.20 -50.53 9.14
CA LEU A 61 14.42 -49.75 10.35
C LEU A 61 15.56 -48.73 10.16
N ASP A 62 16.64 -49.11 9.47
CA ASP A 62 17.72 -48.17 9.14
C ASP A 62 17.28 -47.10 8.14
N GLN A 63 16.40 -47.46 7.19
CA GLN A 63 15.77 -46.48 6.30
C GLN A 63 14.90 -45.48 7.06
N LEU A 64 14.08 -45.95 8.01
CA LEU A 64 13.24 -45.09 8.86
C LEU A 64 14.06 -44.17 9.76
N LYS A 65 15.21 -44.63 10.29
CA LYS A 65 16.13 -43.76 11.05
C LYS A 65 16.63 -42.59 10.22
N GLN A 66 16.98 -42.82 8.94
CA GLN A 66 17.42 -41.74 8.06
C GLN A 66 16.30 -40.71 7.83
N VAL A 67 15.07 -41.19 7.60
CA VAL A 67 13.90 -40.31 7.48
C VAL A 67 13.67 -39.51 8.76
N ALA A 68 13.81 -40.14 9.94
CA ALA A 68 13.66 -39.46 11.23
C ALA A 68 14.68 -38.34 11.42
N VAL A 69 15.95 -38.56 11.05
CA VAL A 69 17.00 -37.51 11.10
C VAL A 69 16.64 -36.32 10.22
N VAL A 70 16.19 -36.57 8.98
CA VAL A 70 15.79 -35.47 8.09
C VAL A 70 14.53 -34.76 8.60
N ALA A 71 13.58 -35.48 9.19
CA ALA A 71 12.39 -34.88 9.81
C ALA A 71 12.77 -34.02 11.04
N GLU A 72 13.71 -34.45 11.87
CA GLU A 72 14.26 -33.65 12.97
C GLU A 72 14.96 -32.39 12.45
N GLN A 73 15.75 -32.51 11.39
CA GLN A 73 16.38 -31.36 10.72
C GLN A 73 15.32 -30.38 10.18
N MET A 74 14.27 -30.88 9.53
CA MET A 74 13.15 -30.08 9.05
C MET A 74 12.46 -29.32 10.20
N LEU A 75 12.22 -29.98 11.34
CA LEU A 75 11.65 -29.34 12.55
C LEU A 75 12.57 -28.28 13.15
N SER A 76 13.89 -28.44 13.00
CA SER A 76 14.88 -27.45 13.43
C SER A 76 15.02 -26.26 12.46
N GLY A 77 14.26 -26.24 11.36
CA GLY A 77 14.32 -25.21 10.32
C GLY A 77 15.41 -25.43 9.26
N GLN A 78 16.08 -26.58 9.28
CA GLN A 78 17.06 -26.95 8.25
C GLN A 78 16.34 -27.61 7.09
N MET A 79 16.13 -26.85 6.02
CA MET A 79 15.34 -27.29 4.88
C MET A 79 16.19 -27.78 3.71
N SER A 80 17.53 -27.76 3.81
CA SER A 80 18.45 -28.10 2.71
C SER A 80 18.70 -29.60 2.51
N SER A 81 18.14 -30.46 3.38
CA SER A 81 18.51 -31.87 3.47
C SER A 81 17.42 -32.78 2.90
N HIS A 82 17.69 -33.47 1.78
CA HIS A 82 16.79 -34.51 1.26
C HIS A 82 17.16 -35.90 1.78
N VAL A 83 16.17 -36.78 1.87
CA VAL A 83 16.40 -38.21 2.10
C VAL A 83 16.82 -38.84 0.77
N ASP A 84 18.12 -39.12 0.61
CA ASP A 84 18.69 -39.83 -0.54
C ASP A 84 18.66 -41.35 -0.30
N LEU A 85 17.48 -41.95 -0.50
CA LEU A 85 17.24 -43.36 -0.19
C LEU A 85 16.34 -44.01 -1.25
N GLU A 86 16.85 -45.04 -1.94
CA GLU A 86 16.04 -45.90 -2.81
C GLU A 86 15.25 -46.94 -1.99
N ALA A 87 14.13 -46.52 -1.39
CA ALA A 87 13.16 -47.41 -0.76
C ALA A 87 11.94 -47.68 -1.67
N LYS A 88 11.40 -48.89 -1.59
CA LYS A 88 10.17 -49.31 -2.28
C LYS A 88 9.05 -49.53 -1.25
N GLY A 89 7.80 -49.61 -1.72
CA GLY A 89 6.64 -49.81 -0.85
C GLY A 89 6.33 -48.60 0.02
N GLU A 90 5.90 -48.86 1.26
CA GLU A 90 5.45 -47.88 2.25
C GLU A 90 6.55 -46.86 2.61
N VAL A 91 7.77 -47.35 2.82
CA VAL A 91 8.93 -46.50 3.18
C VAL A 91 9.27 -45.56 2.04
N GLY A 92 9.23 -46.04 0.78
CA GLY A 92 9.42 -45.19 -0.39
C GLY A 92 8.35 -44.09 -0.52
N ARG A 93 7.09 -44.40 -0.21
CA ARG A 93 6.02 -43.39 -0.17
C ARG A 93 6.26 -42.33 0.90
N LEU A 94 6.73 -42.74 2.09
CA LEU A 94 7.06 -41.81 3.18
C LEU A 94 8.24 -40.90 2.80
N VAL A 95 9.31 -41.46 2.23
CA VAL A 95 10.47 -40.70 1.75
C VAL A 95 10.04 -39.63 0.74
N ASN A 96 9.22 -40.01 -0.25
CA ASN A 96 8.71 -39.06 -1.23
C ASN A 96 7.85 -37.97 -0.61
N ALA A 97 6.96 -38.31 0.33
CA ALA A 97 6.12 -37.32 1.01
C ALA A 97 6.95 -36.33 1.85
N ILE A 98 8.00 -36.80 2.54
CA ILE A 98 8.91 -35.94 3.32
C ILE A 98 9.71 -35.03 2.39
N ASN A 99 10.31 -35.58 1.33
CA ASN A 99 11.07 -34.78 0.35
C ASN A 99 10.19 -33.72 -0.32
N GLN A 100 8.95 -34.06 -0.69
CA GLN A 100 8.01 -33.09 -1.26
C GLN A 100 7.60 -32.01 -0.26
N THR A 101 7.43 -32.36 1.02
CA THR A 101 7.15 -31.37 2.09
C THR A 101 8.34 -30.42 2.26
N LEU A 102 9.56 -30.94 2.18
CA LEU A 102 10.78 -30.14 2.27
C LEU A 102 10.89 -29.16 1.11
N ASP A 103 10.62 -29.61 -0.12
CA ASP A 103 10.61 -28.75 -1.31
C ASP A 103 9.59 -27.61 -1.16
N ASN A 104 8.39 -27.93 -0.68
CA ASN A 104 7.35 -26.94 -0.38
C ASN A 104 7.80 -25.93 0.68
N LEU A 105 8.47 -26.37 1.76
CA LEU A 105 9.03 -25.50 2.80
C LEU A 105 10.18 -24.62 2.30
N GLN A 106 11.06 -25.14 1.43
CA GLN A 106 12.11 -24.33 0.80
C GLN A 106 11.51 -23.23 -0.10
N GLN A 107 10.44 -23.55 -0.83
CA GLN A 107 9.73 -22.56 -1.64
C GLN A 107 8.98 -21.55 -0.77
N LEU A 108 8.47 -21.98 0.38
CA LEU A 108 7.88 -21.11 1.40
C LEU A 108 8.89 -20.08 1.90
N ASP A 109 10.04 -20.55 2.39
CA ASP A 109 11.08 -19.68 2.96
C ASP A 109 11.53 -18.61 1.97
N LYS A 110 11.75 -18.98 0.70
CA LYS A 110 12.09 -18.04 -0.38
C LYS A 110 11.02 -16.97 -0.57
N THR A 111 9.76 -17.37 -0.67
CA THR A 111 8.65 -16.43 -0.94
C THR A 111 8.42 -15.54 0.28
N VAL A 112 8.42 -16.08 1.50
CA VAL A 112 8.27 -15.30 2.73
C VAL A 112 9.40 -14.30 2.89
N HIS A 113 10.66 -14.68 2.63
CA HIS A 113 11.78 -13.73 2.65
C HIS A 113 11.62 -12.61 1.62
N GLN A 114 11.21 -12.95 0.40
CA GLN A 114 10.97 -11.96 -0.66
C GLN A 114 9.84 -10.99 -0.30
N GLU A 115 8.70 -11.49 0.15
CA GLU A 115 7.54 -10.66 0.47
C GLU A 115 7.73 -9.86 1.77
N THR A 116 8.37 -10.44 2.79
CA THR A 116 8.71 -9.73 4.04
C THR A 116 9.70 -8.59 3.77
N GLY A 117 10.60 -8.75 2.80
CA GLY A 117 11.50 -7.68 2.36
C GLY A 117 10.79 -6.46 1.78
N LYS A 118 9.57 -6.61 1.25
CA LYS A 118 8.77 -5.50 0.69
C LYS A 118 7.99 -4.71 1.74
N VAL A 119 7.75 -5.29 2.93
CA VAL A 119 6.98 -4.61 3.99
C VAL A 119 7.67 -3.32 4.47
N PRO A 120 8.98 -3.30 4.77
CA PRO A 120 9.68 -2.06 5.10
C PRO A 120 9.67 -1.03 3.97
N GLU A 121 9.76 -1.49 2.72
CA GLU A 121 9.70 -0.62 1.53
C GLU A 121 8.33 0.05 1.40
N LEU A 122 7.24 -0.71 1.57
CA LEU A 122 5.87 -0.20 1.62
C LEU A 122 5.69 0.84 2.72
N ALA A 123 6.17 0.54 3.94
CA ALA A 123 6.10 1.46 5.07
C ALA A 123 6.87 2.76 4.78
N SER A 124 8.06 2.65 4.17
CA SER A 124 8.86 3.81 3.77
C SER A 124 8.17 4.65 2.71
N HIS A 125 7.56 4.04 1.68
CA HIS A 125 6.81 4.77 0.67
C HIS A 125 5.59 5.49 1.28
N LEU A 126 4.85 4.86 2.18
CA LEU A 126 3.72 5.49 2.88
C LEU A 126 4.16 6.66 3.78
N ASP A 127 5.29 6.52 4.47
CA ASP A 127 5.89 7.59 5.27
C ASP A 127 6.29 8.79 4.39
N GLN A 128 6.95 8.54 3.25
CA GLN A 128 7.29 9.58 2.28
C GLN A 128 6.05 10.28 1.73
N ILE A 129 5.01 9.53 1.36
CA ILE A 129 3.72 10.10 0.91
C ILE A 129 3.12 11.00 1.99
N THR A 130 3.13 10.55 3.24
CA THR A 130 2.57 11.29 4.37
C THR A 130 3.35 12.60 4.58
N LYS A 131 4.67 12.54 4.60
CA LYS A 131 5.55 13.71 4.78
C LYS A 131 5.42 14.73 3.66
N GLU A 132 5.38 14.27 2.40
CA GLU A 132 5.19 15.16 1.25
C GLU A 132 3.80 15.79 1.26
N THR A 133 2.77 15.02 1.62
CA THR A 133 1.40 15.52 1.77
C THR A 133 1.34 16.58 2.86
N GLU A 134 1.92 16.33 4.04
CA GLU A 134 1.99 17.30 5.13
C GLU A 134 2.69 18.59 4.68
N SER A 135 3.87 18.48 4.05
CA SER A 135 4.62 19.63 3.55
C SER A 135 3.85 20.44 2.51
N ALA A 136 3.18 19.77 1.58
CA ALA A 136 2.38 20.44 0.56
C ALA A 136 1.14 21.11 1.16
N THR A 137 0.46 20.46 2.12
CA THR A 137 -0.66 21.09 2.83
C THR A 137 -0.22 22.31 3.64
N GLN A 138 0.96 22.26 4.26
CA GLN A 138 1.51 23.41 4.98
C GLN A 138 1.80 24.58 4.04
N GLN A 139 2.40 24.32 2.87
CA GLN A 139 2.65 25.36 1.86
C GLN A 139 1.35 25.97 1.33
N VAL A 140 0.31 25.15 1.11
CA VAL A 140 -1.00 25.66 0.70
C VAL A 140 -1.61 26.54 1.79
N LEU A 141 -1.52 26.15 3.06
CA LEU A 141 -1.99 26.96 4.18
C LEU A 141 -1.23 28.29 4.29
N GLU A 142 0.10 28.26 4.17
CA GLU A 142 0.92 29.47 4.19
C GLU A 142 0.53 30.43 3.06
N LYS A 143 0.33 29.93 1.83
CA LYS A 143 -0.13 30.76 0.71
C LYS A 143 -1.56 31.27 0.88
N LEU A 144 -2.44 30.50 1.53
CA LEU A 144 -3.78 30.97 1.88
C LEU A 144 -3.73 32.08 2.93
N ASP A 145 -2.83 31.99 3.91
CA ASP A 145 -2.65 33.03 4.91
C ASP A 145 -2.13 34.33 4.27
N GLU A 146 -1.12 34.24 3.38
CA GLU A 146 -0.65 35.38 2.57
C GLU A 146 -1.78 35.99 1.71
N MET A 147 -2.62 35.13 1.12
CA MET A 147 -3.78 35.57 0.32
C MET A 147 -4.83 36.28 1.18
N ILE A 148 -5.11 35.79 2.38
CA ILE A 148 -6.05 36.43 3.32
C ILE A 148 -5.51 37.81 3.72
N GLU A 149 -4.23 37.90 4.09
CA GLU A 149 -3.60 39.18 4.44
C GLU A 149 -3.66 40.18 3.27
N GLY A 150 -3.28 39.75 2.05
CA GLY A 150 -3.40 40.57 0.85
C GLY A 150 -4.84 41.02 0.56
N SER A 151 -5.83 40.15 0.82
CA SER A 151 -7.25 40.46 0.64
C SER A 151 -7.75 41.50 1.65
N GLU A 152 -7.29 41.46 2.89
CA GLU A 152 -7.60 42.47 3.89
C GLU A 152 -7.00 43.83 3.52
N LEU A 153 -5.73 43.85 3.08
CA LEU A 153 -5.07 45.05 2.58
C LEU A 153 -5.82 45.66 1.39
N GLN A 154 -6.21 44.84 0.42
CA GLN A 154 -7.01 45.30 -0.72
C GLN A 154 -8.35 45.89 -0.28
N THR A 155 -9.04 45.24 0.64
CA THR A 155 -10.32 45.72 1.18
C THR A 155 -10.16 47.09 1.84
N ASN A 156 -9.08 47.29 2.60
CA ASN A 156 -8.76 48.57 3.22
C ASN A 156 -8.46 49.66 2.18
N SER A 157 -7.71 49.36 1.12
CA SER A 157 -7.46 50.29 0.01
C SER A 157 -8.75 50.67 -0.71
N LEU A 158 -9.62 49.71 -1.00
CA LEU A 158 -10.94 49.97 -1.62
C LEU A 158 -11.85 50.81 -0.72
N GLN A 159 -11.83 50.58 0.60
CA GLN A 159 -12.59 51.39 1.55
C GLN A 159 -12.06 52.83 1.61
N THR A 160 -10.74 53.01 1.57
CA THR A 160 -10.08 54.32 1.48
C THR A 160 -10.47 55.03 0.19
N LEU A 161 -10.41 54.35 -0.96
CA LEU A 161 -10.87 54.87 -2.25
C LEU A 161 -12.33 55.30 -2.22
N LYS A 162 -13.21 54.48 -1.64
CA LYS A 162 -14.63 54.81 -1.48
C LYS A 162 -14.81 56.09 -0.67
N GLN A 163 -14.04 56.26 0.41
CA GLN A 163 -14.10 57.47 1.24
C GLN A 163 -13.59 58.70 0.50
N LEU A 164 -12.45 58.59 -0.20
CA LEU A 164 -11.88 59.67 -1.00
C LEU A 164 -12.83 60.08 -2.15
N ALA A 165 -13.42 59.10 -2.84
CA ALA A 165 -14.40 59.35 -3.89
C ALA A 165 -15.67 60.03 -3.36
N ALA A 166 -16.18 59.62 -2.19
CA ALA A 166 -17.33 60.26 -1.57
C ALA A 166 -17.04 61.72 -1.17
N GLN A 167 -15.86 61.99 -0.59
CA GLN A 167 -15.43 63.36 -0.29
C GLN A 167 -15.26 64.20 -1.55
N ARG A 168 -14.73 63.59 -2.62
CA ARG A 168 -14.55 64.27 -3.90
C ARG A 168 -15.89 64.68 -4.50
N LEU A 169 -16.86 63.76 -4.51
CA LEU A 169 -18.21 64.02 -4.98
C LEU A 169 -18.87 65.17 -4.20
N GLU A 170 -18.68 65.23 -2.89
CA GLU A 170 -19.26 66.30 -2.08
C GLU A 170 -18.62 67.66 -2.38
N MET A 171 -17.29 67.71 -2.50
CA MET A 171 -16.60 68.94 -2.93
C MET A 171 -17.04 69.39 -4.33
N ASP A 172 -17.21 68.45 -5.28
CA ASP A 172 -17.67 68.79 -6.63
C ASP A 172 -19.11 69.34 -6.62
N LYS A 173 -19.99 68.85 -5.71
CA LYS A 173 -21.33 69.42 -5.51
C LYS A 173 -21.28 70.82 -4.89
N GLU A 174 -20.44 71.05 -3.88
CA GLU A 174 -20.26 72.36 -3.26
C GLU A 174 -19.75 73.38 -4.29
N ALA A 175 -18.76 73.01 -5.09
CA ALA A 175 -18.24 73.84 -6.17
C ALA A 175 -19.33 74.17 -7.19
N LYS A 176 -20.13 73.18 -7.62
CA LYS A 176 -21.27 73.41 -8.51
C LYS A 176 -22.29 74.36 -7.89
N HIS A 177 -22.66 74.17 -6.63
CA HIS A 177 -23.61 75.04 -5.95
C HIS A 177 -23.12 76.49 -5.87
N GLY A 178 -21.83 76.68 -5.58
CA GLY A 178 -21.21 78.01 -5.58
C GLY A 178 -21.26 78.68 -6.97
N VAL A 179 -20.97 77.93 -8.04
CA VAL A 179 -21.11 78.43 -9.42
C VAL A 179 -22.57 78.82 -9.72
N ASP A 180 -23.54 77.97 -9.39
CA ASP A 180 -24.96 78.22 -9.63
C ASP A 180 -25.43 79.49 -8.88
N GLN A 181 -25.04 79.66 -7.61
CA GLN A 181 -25.35 80.86 -6.82
C GLN A 181 -24.73 82.13 -7.40
N PHE A 182 -23.46 82.08 -7.80
CA PHE A 182 -22.78 83.23 -8.41
C PHE A 182 -23.45 83.65 -9.72
N LEU A 183 -23.83 82.69 -10.58
CA LEU A 183 -24.54 82.97 -11.83
C LEU A 183 -25.93 83.59 -11.59
N GLU A 184 -26.64 83.19 -10.53
CA GLU A 184 -27.93 83.76 -10.16
C GLU A 184 -27.79 85.22 -9.67
N HIS A 185 -26.78 85.52 -8.84
CA HIS A 185 -26.49 86.88 -8.35
C HIS A 185 -26.04 87.83 -9.47
N LEU A 186 -25.28 87.33 -10.46
CA LEU A 186 -24.95 88.11 -11.65
C LEU A 186 -26.19 88.51 -12.47
N GLY A 187 -27.25 87.69 -12.46
CA GLY A 187 -28.50 87.93 -13.19
C GLY A 187 -29.47 88.89 -12.49
N SER A 188 -29.33 89.12 -11.18
CA SER A 188 -30.26 89.93 -10.38
C SER A 188 -30.03 91.45 -10.49
N GLY A 189 -28.85 91.89 -10.95
CA GLY A 189 -28.65 93.25 -11.48
C GLY A 189 -28.39 94.37 -10.47
N GLU A 190 -28.00 94.07 -9.23
CA GLU A 190 -27.65 95.11 -8.24
C GLU A 190 -26.13 95.31 -8.12
N ASP A 191 -25.71 96.55 -8.39
CA ASP A 191 -24.38 97.13 -8.17
C ASP A 191 -23.15 96.46 -8.83
N ARG A 192 -22.63 97.13 -9.86
CA ARG A 192 -21.55 96.63 -10.74
C ARG A 192 -20.20 96.50 -10.04
N GLU A 193 -19.96 97.31 -9.00
CA GLU A 193 -18.70 97.32 -8.25
C GLU A 193 -18.69 96.20 -7.20
N ALA A 194 -19.83 95.97 -6.53
CA ALA A 194 -20.03 94.85 -5.61
C ALA A 194 -19.90 93.49 -6.31
N VAL A 195 -20.53 93.36 -7.49
CA VAL A 195 -20.46 92.15 -8.33
C VAL A 195 -19.02 91.85 -8.78
N LEU A 196 -18.22 92.87 -9.09
CA LEU A 196 -16.82 92.68 -9.50
C LEU A 196 -15.96 92.16 -8.35
N GLN A 197 -16.19 92.66 -7.13
CA GLN A 197 -15.48 92.22 -5.94
C GLN A 197 -15.90 90.79 -5.55
N GLU A 198 -17.19 90.48 -5.60
CA GLU A 198 -17.72 89.13 -5.40
C GLU A 198 -17.17 88.13 -6.43
N ALA A 199 -17.02 88.55 -7.69
CA ALA A 199 -16.40 87.72 -8.73
C ALA A 199 -14.93 87.41 -8.43
N LEU A 200 -14.16 88.37 -7.90
CA LEU A 200 -12.77 88.16 -7.50
C LEU A 200 -12.67 87.20 -6.29
N ASP A 201 -13.53 87.37 -5.30
CA ASP A 201 -13.60 86.49 -4.13
C ASP A 201 -14.02 85.06 -4.52
N PHE A 202 -14.98 84.94 -5.44
CA PHE A 202 -15.39 83.65 -6.00
C PHE A 202 -14.27 82.94 -6.75
N VAL A 203 -13.53 83.65 -7.61
CA VAL A 203 -12.38 83.08 -8.34
C VAL A 203 -11.26 82.66 -7.37
N ALA A 204 -11.02 83.43 -6.31
CA ALA A 204 -10.05 83.06 -5.28
C ALA A 204 -10.47 81.77 -4.54
N LEU A 205 -11.75 81.65 -4.16
CA LEU A 205 -12.33 80.47 -3.54
C LEU A 205 -12.24 79.24 -4.44
N MET A 206 -12.64 79.37 -5.72
CA MET A 206 -12.56 78.29 -6.72
C MET A 206 -11.11 77.86 -6.98
N GLY A 207 -10.16 78.81 -6.96
CA GLY A 207 -8.72 78.53 -7.08
C GLY A 207 -8.14 77.79 -5.87
N GLU A 208 -8.66 78.03 -4.66
CA GLU A 208 -8.33 77.24 -3.46
C GLU A 208 -8.96 75.85 -3.51
N GLN A 209 -10.25 75.74 -3.87
CA GLN A 209 -10.95 74.47 -4.01
C GLN A 209 -10.28 73.59 -5.08
N SER A 210 -9.92 74.15 -6.24
CA SER A 210 -9.24 73.42 -7.33
C SER A 210 -7.88 72.85 -6.88
N ARG A 211 -7.13 73.58 -6.05
CA ARG A 211 -5.87 73.08 -5.48
C ARG A 211 -6.11 71.90 -4.52
N LYS A 212 -7.13 71.98 -3.66
CA LYS A 212 -7.53 70.86 -2.78
C LYS A 212 -8.01 69.65 -3.60
N HIS A 213 -8.75 69.88 -4.68
CA HIS A 213 -9.19 68.84 -5.62
C HIS A 213 -8.01 68.10 -6.27
N LEU A 214 -6.98 68.83 -6.71
CA LEU A 214 -5.79 68.23 -7.34
C LEU A 214 -5.04 67.33 -6.35
N SER A 215 -4.78 67.82 -5.13
CA SER A 215 -4.10 67.05 -4.08
C SER A 215 -4.84 65.75 -3.74
N LYS A 216 -6.17 65.77 -3.59
CA LYS A 216 -6.95 64.56 -3.33
C LYS A 216 -7.00 63.60 -4.52
N SER A 217 -6.87 64.12 -5.75
CA SER A 217 -6.81 63.28 -6.95
C SER A 217 -5.53 62.46 -7.02
N GLU A 218 -4.41 63.00 -6.54
CA GLU A 218 -3.15 62.26 -6.40
C GLU A 218 -3.27 61.14 -5.36
N GLU A 219 -3.93 61.39 -4.23
CA GLU A 219 -4.22 60.36 -3.21
C GLU A 219 -5.11 59.24 -3.76
N VAL A 220 -6.13 59.58 -4.56
CA VAL A 220 -6.98 58.59 -5.23
C VAL A 220 -6.17 57.76 -6.23
N MET A 221 -5.32 58.38 -7.04
CA MET A 221 -4.45 57.65 -7.99
C MET A 221 -3.51 56.69 -7.26
N ALA A 222 -2.88 57.12 -6.17
CA ALA A 222 -2.02 56.26 -5.36
C ALA A 222 -2.78 55.07 -4.76
N ALA A 223 -3.98 55.30 -4.22
CA ALA A 223 -4.79 54.24 -3.64
C ALA A 223 -5.35 53.27 -4.71
N ILE A 224 -5.59 53.71 -5.94
CA ILE A 224 -5.93 52.85 -7.09
C ILE A 224 -4.74 51.96 -7.45
N GLU A 225 -3.53 52.54 -7.52
CA GLU A 225 -2.32 51.78 -7.82
C GLU A 225 -2.07 50.70 -6.75
N ASP A 226 -2.18 51.05 -5.48
CA ASP A 226 -2.06 50.09 -4.37
C ASP A 226 -3.10 48.98 -4.49
N ALA A 227 -4.36 49.31 -4.79
CA ALA A 227 -5.43 48.31 -4.94
C ALA A 227 -5.19 47.36 -6.13
N ASN A 228 -4.62 47.87 -7.23
CA ASN A 228 -4.24 47.07 -8.40
C ASN A 228 -3.08 46.13 -8.08
N ILE A 229 -2.03 46.61 -7.41
CA ILE A 229 -0.90 45.78 -6.98
C ILE A 229 -1.39 44.64 -6.08
N GLN A 230 -2.28 44.93 -5.12
CA GLN A 230 -2.86 43.88 -4.27
C GLN A 230 -3.72 42.89 -5.08
N ALA A 231 -4.46 43.34 -6.10
CA ALA A 231 -5.23 42.46 -6.97
C ALA A 231 -4.32 41.47 -7.74
N GLU A 232 -3.19 41.97 -8.25
CA GLU A 232 -2.20 41.16 -8.94
C GLU A 232 -1.57 40.12 -7.99
N ASN A 233 -1.22 40.54 -6.77
CA ASN A 233 -0.69 39.63 -5.75
C ASN A 233 -1.69 38.52 -5.41
N LEU A 234 -2.97 38.84 -5.23
CA LEU A 234 -4.02 37.85 -4.98
C LEU A 234 -4.15 36.83 -6.12
N MET A 235 -4.07 37.30 -7.37
CA MET A 235 -4.08 36.43 -8.54
C MET A 235 -2.87 35.50 -8.55
N ASN A 236 -1.68 36.03 -8.24
CA ASN A 236 -0.44 35.24 -8.15
C ASN A 236 -0.53 34.18 -7.04
N TYR A 237 -1.03 34.52 -5.85
CA TYR A 237 -1.26 33.53 -4.78
C TYR A 237 -2.22 32.42 -5.21
N SER A 238 -3.27 32.74 -5.97
CA SER A 238 -4.19 31.75 -6.51
C SER A 238 -3.49 30.78 -7.48
N PHE A 239 -2.64 31.28 -8.36
CA PHE A 239 -1.82 30.43 -9.25
C PHE A 239 -0.83 29.57 -8.48
N ASP A 240 -0.17 30.12 -7.47
CA ASP A 240 0.76 29.38 -6.62
C ASP A 240 0.06 28.25 -5.86
N ILE A 241 -1.11 28.53 -5.26
CA ILE A 241 -1.94 27.50 -4.60
C ILE A 241 -2.35 26.42 -5.61
N MET A 242 -2.79 26.81 -6.81
CA MET A 242 -3.16 25.86 -7.85
C MET A 242 -1.99 24.97 -8.29
N ASN A 243 -0.80 25.55 -8.44
CA ASN A 243 0.42 24.80 -8.75
C ASN A 243 0.81 23.87 -7.59
N LEU A 244 0.69 24.33 -6.35
CA LEU A 244 0.95 23.50 -5.17
C LEU A 244 0.00 22.30 -5.13
N LEU A 245 -1.30 22.49 -5.40
CA LEU A 245 -2.30 21.41 -5.43
C LEU A 245 -1.99 20.27 -6.41
N GLN A 246 -1.06 20.44 -7.36
CA GLN A 246 -0.55 19.36 -8.21
C GLN A 246 0.09 18.21 -7.41
N PHE A 247 0.47 18.43 -6.14
CA PHE A 247 0.94 17.36 -5.26
C PHE A 247 -0.08 16.21 -5.16
N GLN A 248 -1.37 16.47 -5.33
CA GLN A 248 -2.42 15.44 -5.31
C GLN A 248 -2.21 14.38 -6.40
N ASP A 249 -1.79 14.79 -7.60
CA ASP A 249 -1.51 13.87 -8.70
C ASP A 249 -0.23 13.05 -8.43
N ILE A 250 0.79 13.65 -7.81
CA ILE A 250 2.00 12.95 -7.37
C ILE A 250 1.67 11.92 -6.27
N THR A 251 0.90 12.33 -5.25
CA THR A 251 0.43 11.46 -4.18
C THR A 251 -0.36 10.28 -4.76
N ARG A 252 -1.25 10.52 -5.73
CA ARG A 252 -1.98 9.45 -6.42
C ARG A 252 -1.04 8.46 -7.09
N GLN A 253 -0.04 8.92 -7.87
CA GLN A 253 0.90 8.04 -8.54
C GLN A 253 1.70 7.18 -7.53
N LYS A 254 2.12 7.78 -6.42
CA LYS A 254 2.85 7.06 -5.37
C LYS A 254 1.97 6.03 -4.65
N VAL A 255 0.71 6.38 -4.33
CA VAL A 255 -0.27 5.45 -3.76
C VAL A 255 -0.55 4.29 -4.72
N SER A 256 -0.71 4.57 -6.02
CA SER A 256 -0.87 3.54 -7.06
C SER A 256 0.31 2.55 -7.06
N LYS A 257 1.54 3.05 -6.93
CA LYS A 257 2.74 2.19 -6.82
C LYS A 257 2.71 1.33 -5.56
N VAL A 258 2.31 1.88 -4.41
CA VAL A 258 2.13 1.13 -3.15
C VAL A 258 1.06 0.04 -3.32
N ILE A 259 -0.06 0.35 -3.98
CA ILE A 259 -1.11 -0.62 -4.31
C ILE A 259 -0.58 -1.74 -5.20
N GLY A 260 0.24 -1.42 -6.21
CA GLY A 260 0.90 -2.41 -7.05
C GLY A 260 1.79 -3.37 -6.25
N LEU A 261 2.62 -2.84 -5.34
CA LEU A 261 3.45 -3.64 -4.44
C LEU A 261 2.61 -4.53 -3.52
N LEU A 262 1.48 -4.04 -3.00
CA LEU A 262 0.54 -4.83 -2.20
C LEU A 262 -0.08 -5.98 -3.01
N LYS A 263 -0.44 -5.74 -4.28
CA LYS A 263 -0.96 -6.78 -5.17
C LYS A 263 0.09 -7.86 -5.46
N GLU A 264 1.34 -7.47 -5.68
CA GLU A 264 2.43 -8.43 -5.84
C GLU A 264 2.62 -9.30 -4.58
N MET A 265 2.57 -8.67 -3.41
CA MET A 265 2.67 -9.36 -2.13
C MET A 265 1.51 -10.33 -1.92
N GLN A 266 0.29 -9.91 -2.22
CA GLN A 266 -0.89 -10.76 -2.19
C GLN A 266 -0.74 -11.97 -3.13
N ALA A 267 -0.28 -11.74 -4.37
CA ALA A 267 -0.03 -12.83 -5.31
C ALA A 267 1.05 -13.80 -4.80
N GLY A 268 2.09 -13.30 -4.11
CA GLY A 268 3.09 -14.12 -3.42
C GLY A 268 2.47 -15.01 -2.34
N LEU A 269 1.62 -14.43 -1.49
CA LEU A 269 0.92 -15.17 -0.44
C LEU A 269 -0.06 -16.20 -1.00
N TYR A 270 -0.78 -15.90 -2.08
CA TYR A 270 -1.64 -16.91 -2.73
C TYR A 270 -0.85 -18.06 -3.34
N ARG A 271 0.32 -17.79 -3.94
CA ARG A 271 1.21 -18.86 -4.39
C ARG A 271 1.61 -19.77 -3.23
N LEU A 272 1.86 -19.21 -2.05
CA LEU A 272 2.16 -19.99 -0.84
C LEU A 272 0.98 -20.87 -0.41
N LEU A 273 -0.23 -20.32 -0.36
CA LEU A 273 -1.42 -21.07 0.01
C LEU A 273 -1.68 -22.22 -0.98
N GLY A 274 -1.42 -22.00 -2.28
CA GLY A 274 -1.45 -23.03 -3.30
C GLY A 274 -0.42 -24.15 -3.11
N ILE A 275 0.82 -23.83 -2.71
CA ILE A 275 1.88 -24.83 -2.45
C ILE A 275 1.48 -25.78 -1.30
N PHE A 276 0.80 -25.27 -0.28
CA PHE A 276 0.31 -26.08 0.84
C PHE A 276 -1.08 -26.67 0.62
N ASN A 277 -1.67 -26.50 -0.56
CA ASN A 277 -3.02 -26.95 -0.89
C ASN A 277 -4.05 -26.50 0.15
N ILE A 278 -3.88 -25.28 0.66
CA ILE A 278 -4.82 -24.64 1.57
C ILE A 278 -5.86 -23.96 0.69
N GLU A 279 -7.07 -24.52 0.66
CA GLU A 279 -8.19 -23.91 -0.05
C GLU A 279 -8.50 -22.54 0.56
N THR A 280 -8.32 -21.49 -0.22
CA THR A 280 -8.79 -20.15 0.12
C THR A 280 -10.15 -19.94 -0.50
N GLU A 281 -11.18 -19.64 0.30
CA GLU A 281 -12.44 -19.10 -0.20
C GLU A 281 -12.11 -17.83 -1.02
N THR A 282 -12.50 -17.83 -2.29
CA THR A 282 -12.01 -16.95 -3.36
C THR A 282 -12.56 -15.51 -3.32
N ASP A 283 -13.04 -15.01 -2.18
CA ASP A 283 -13.95 -13.84 -2.19
C ASP A 283 -13.31 -12.47 -1.97
N ASP A 284 -12.05 -12.38 -1.53
CA ASP A 284 -11.40 -11.08 -1.28
C ASP A 284 -10.17 -10.86 -2.17
N GLU A 285 -10.37 -10.84 -3.50
CA GLU A 285 -9.41 -10.12 -4.35
C GLU A 285 -9.42 -8.66 -3.86
N LEU A 286 -8.25 -8.07 -3.55
CA LEU A 286 -8.19 -6.68 -3.10
C LEU A 286 -8.64 -5.79 -4.26
N VAL A 287 -9.94 -5.47 -4.29
CA VAL A 287 -10.55 -4.54 -5.24
C VAL A 287 -10.16 -3.13 -4.83
N LEU A 288 -8.92 -2.77 -5.15
CA LEU A 288 -8.42 -1.41 -5.07
C LEU A 288 -8.76 -0.72 -6.40
N THR A 289 -9.98 -0.20 -6.50
CA THR A 289 -10.41 0.61 -7.65
C THR A 289 -9.73 1.96 -7.61
N GLU A 290 -8.93 2.25 -8.64
CA GLU A 290 -8.44 3.61 -8.89
C GLU A 290 -9.58 4.45 -9.49
N GLU A 291 -10.22 5.29 -8.68
CA GLU A 291 -11.04 6.37 -9.25
C GLU A 291 -10.12 7.46 -9.82
N HIS A 292 -9.94 7.44 -11.14
CA HIS A 292 -9.30 8.54 -11.87
C HIS A 292 -10.26 9.73 -12.00
N LYS A 293 -10.33 10.57 -10.97
CA LYS A 293 -10.90 11.92 -11.09
C LYS A 293 -9.76 12.92 -11.02
N ALA A 294 -9.24 13.39 -12.15
CA ALA A 294 -8.34 14.54 -12.15
C ALA A 294 -9.10 15.72 -11.54
N THR A 295 -8.73 16.14 -10.33
CA THR A 295 -9.43 17.20 -9.59
C THR A 295 -9.31 18.55 -10.31
N GLN A 296 -8.26 18.70 -11.13
CA GLN A 296 -7.98 19.91 -11.92
C GLN A 296 -8.90 20.07 -13.14
N ASP A 297 -9.45 19.00 -13.72
CA ASP A 297 -10.32 19.08 -14.91
C ASP A 297 -11.57 19.93 -14.65
N ARG A 298 -12.04 20.00 -13.39
CA ARG A 298 -13.22 20.79 -13.01
C ARG A 298 -12.90 22.25 -12.63
N ILE A 299 -11.64 22.58 -12.39
CA ILE A 299 -11.23 23.94 -12.00
C ILE A 299 -11.25 24.85 -13.24
N PHE A 300 -10.86 24.33 -14.40
CA PHE A 300 -10.92 25.05 -15.68
C PHE A 300 -12.31 25.07 -16.34
N GLU A 301 -13.28 24.30 -15.84
CA GLU A 301 -14.69 24.40 -16.28
C GLU A 301 -15.42 25.64 -15.72
N ARG A 302 -14.77 26.44 -14.87
CA ARG A 302 -15.31 27.70 -14.33
C ARG A 302 -15.06 28.90 -15.25
N ASP A 303 -15.45 28.78 -16.51
CA ASP A 303 -15.62 29.90 -17.44
C ASP A 303 -16.89 30.76 -17.15
N ALA A 304 -17.54 30.57 -15.99
CA ALA A 304 -18.85 31.16 -15.70
C ALA A 304 -18.86 32.32 -14.68
N LEU A 305 -17.74 33.01 -14.48
CA LEU A 305 -17.68 34.23 -13.67
C LEU A 305 -16.86 35.36 -14.31
N SER A 306 -16.76 35.38 -15.64
CA SER A 306 -16.51 36.63 -16.35
C SER A 306 -17.85 37.36 -16.46
N SER A 307 -17.98 38.40 -15.65
CA SER A 307 -18.98 39.46 -15.82
C SER A 307 -19.02 39.91 -17.28
N ASP A 308 -20.22 39.93 -17.89
CA ASP A 308 -20.62 40.63 -19.13
C ASP A 308 -19.54 41.47 -19.83
N VAL A 309 -18.54 40.83 -20.42
CA VAL A 309 -17.72 41.40 -21.47
C VAL A 309 -17.87 40.44 -22.62
N GLU A 310 -18.64 40.86 -23.62
CA GLU A 310 -18.72 40.24 -24.92
C GLU A 310 -17.27 39.99 -25.38
N VAL A 311 -16.84 38.72 -25.38
CA VAL A 311 -15.52 38.34 -25.87
C VAL A 311 -15.56 38.59 -27.37
N VAL A 312 -15.16 39.80 -27.75
CA VAL A 312 -15.02 40.19 -29.15
C VAL A 312 -13.93 39.33 -29.75
N ASN A 313 -14.33 38.31 -30.50
CA ASN A 313 -13.43 37.40 -31.18
C ASN A 313 -12.74 38.16 -32.33
N VAL A 314 -11.48 38.52 -32.11
CA VAL A 314 -10.65 39.28 -33.06
C VAL A 314 -10.54 38.57 -34.42
N ASP A 315 -10.58 37.23 -34.45
CA ASP A 315 -10.57 36.46 -35.70
C ASP A 315 -11.87 36.60 -36.50
N GLN A 316 -12.99 36.83 -35.81
CA GLN A 316 -14.27 37.07 -36.46
C GLN A 316 -14.31 38.46 -37.11
N ILE A 317 -13.75 39.48 -36.45
CA ILE A 317 -13.57 40.83 -37.02
C ILE A 317 -12.65 40.79 -38.24
N ILE A 318 -11.54 40.04 -38.18
CA ILE A 318 -10.61 39.91 -39.30
C ILE A 318 -11.28 39.21 -40.50
N LYS A 319 -12.08 38.17 -40.26
CA LYS A 319 -12.84 37.48 -41.32
C LYS A 319 -13.91 38.37 -41.95
N ASP A 320 -14.61 39.18 -41.15
CA ASP A 320 -15.66 40.05 -41.65
C ASP A 320 -15.07 41.26 -42.41
N PHE A 321 -13.88 41.73 -42.03
CA PHE A 321 -13.14 42.75 -42.78
C PHE A 321 -12.61 42.22 -44.12
N GLN A 322 -12.14 40.95 -44.16
CA GLN A 322 -11.67 40.30 -45.40
C GLN A 322 -12.81 39.93 -46.36
N LYS A 323 -14.06 39.83 -45.89
CA LYS A 323 -15.23 39.62 -46.76
C LYS A 323 -15.84 40.91 -47.32
N SER A 324 -15.46 42.06 -46.78
CA SER A 324 -16.06 43.36 -47.10
C SER A 324 -15.17 44.26 -47.96
N GLY A 325 -14.02 43.76 -48.42
CA GLY A 325 -13.14 44.39 -49.41
C GLY A 325 -12.99 43.53 -50.66
#